data_AF-A0A7S0F1F0-F1
#
_entry.id   AF-A0A7S0F1F0-F1
#
_cell.length_a   1.000
_cell.length_b   1.000
_cell.length_c   1.000
_cell.angle_alpha   90.00
_cell.angle_beta   90.00
_cell.angle_gamma   90.00
#
_symmetry.space_group_name_H-M   'P 1'
#
loop_
_entity.id
_entity.type
_entity.pdbx_description
1 polymer ?
#
loop_
_entity_poly.entity_id
_entity_poly.type
_entity_poly.pdbx_seq_one_letter_code
_entity_poly.pdbx_strand_id
1 'polypeptide(L)'
;MCSYGSKLVAPWTIASPISAKICRLRQVAKRFYNFGSKEYKSAFGDAPFFDSQGLRERTIQYIKNFDASIWHKDPIRTIVKGNYFIQGVESDTTNAIGNINGKQIFADKETFEKITAHISSSALRYEVSKCKDLMKAVRRLEADLL
;
A
#
# COMPACT_ATOMS: atom_id res chain seq x y z
N MET A 1 -54.21 64.65 19.37
CA MET A 1 -53.70 65.51 18.28
C MET A 1 -52.77 64.63 17.44
N CYS A 2 -53.22 64.14 16.28
CA CYS A 2 -53.03 64.75 14.95
C CYS A 2 -51.53 64.90 14.60
N SER A 3 -50.99 64.51 13.44
CA SER A 3 -51.52 63.94 12.20
C SER A 3 -50.31 63.69 11.26
N TYR A 4 -50.40 62.66 10.39
CA TYR A 4 -49.95 62.60 8.97
C TYR A 4 -48.46 62.89 8.64
N GLY A 5 -47.72 61.99 8.00
CA GLY A 5 -47.82 61.49 6.61
C GLY A 5 -46.37 61.40 6.09
N SER A 6 -45.93 60.68 5.06
CA SER A 6 -46.56 59.98 3.95
C SER A 6 -45.48 59.16 3.22
N LYS A 7 -45.83 57.92 2.86
CA LYS A 7 -45.49 57.15 1.65
C LYS A 7 -44.20 57.50 0.87
N LEU A 8 -43.30 56.52 0.76
CA LEU A 8 -42.72 56.15 -0.53
C LEU A 8 -42.73 54.62 -0.65
N VAL A 9 -43.43 54.15 -1.69
CA VAL A 9 -43.57 52.76 -2.12
C VAL A 9 -42.36 52.43 -2.99
N ALA A 10 -41.67 51.33 -2.68
CA ALA A 10 -40.74 50.70 -3.62
C ALA A 10 -41.30 49.32 -4.02
N PRO A 11 -41.28 48.99 -5.33
CA PRO A 11 -42.01 47.86 -5.87
C PRO A 11 -41.20 46.57 -5.84
N TRP A 12 -41.92 45.49 -5.57
CA TRP A 12 -41.71 44.10 -5.99
C TRP A 12 -40.57 43.86 -6.99
N THR A 13 -39.56 43.09 -6.58
CA THR A 13 -38.99 42.06 -7.46
C THR A 13 -38.51 40.89 -6.62
N ILE A 14 -39.14 39.74 -6.87
CA ILE A 14 -38.89 38.45 -6.24
C ILE A 14 -37.52 37.96 -6.74
N ALA A 15 -36.48 38.11 -5.92
CA ALA A 15 -35.25 37.35 -6.11
C ALA A 15 -35.34 36.09 -5.24
N SER A 16 -35.72 35.00 -5.90
CA SER A 16 -35.68 33.63 -5.37
C SER A 16 -34.41 33.39 -4.54
N PRO A 17 -34.49 32.88 -3.30
CA PRO A 17 -33.31 32.34 -2.67
C PRO A 17 -32.98 31.08 -3.46
N ILE A 18 -31.99 31.17 -4.36
CA ILE A 18 -31.29 30.01 -4.87
C ILE A 18 -30.73 29.32 -3.63
N SER A 19 -31.49 28.35 -3.15
CA SER A 19 -31.10 27.42 -2.12
C SER A 19 -29.88 26.71 -2.68
N ALA A 20 -28.71 27.25 -2.37
CA ALA A 20 -27.47 26.53 -2.49
C ALA A 20 -27.59 25.36 -1.51
N LYS A 21 -28.18 24.26 -2.01
CA LYS A 21 -27.97 22.93 -1.44
C LYS A 21 -26.46 22.75 -1.48
N ILE A 22 -25.82 23.07 -0.36
CA ILE A 22 -24.49 22.61 -0.04
C ILE A 22 -24.62 21.09 -0.05
N CYS A 23 -24.36 20.50 -1.22
CA CYS A 23 -24.15 19.08 -1.35
C CYS A 23 -22.85 18.85 -0.57
N ARG A 24 -22.98 18.58 0.74
CA ARG A 24 -21.91 17.93 1.50
C ARG A 24 -21.69 16.63 0.78
N LEU A 25 -20.72 16.63 -0.13
CA LEU A 25 -20.08 15.41 -0.58
C LEU A 25 -19.72 14.69 0.71
N ARG A 26 -20.46 13.62 1.00
CA ARG A 26 -20.17 12.71 2.09
C ARG A 26 -18.80 12.14 1.71
N GLN A 27 -17.74 12.83 2.13
CA GLN A 27 -16.40 12.29 2.04
C GLN A 27 -16.51 11.00 2.82
N VAL A 28 -16.57 9.88 2.10
CA VAL A 28 -16.25 8.59 2.66
C VAL A 28 -14.85 8.81 3.19
N ALA A 29 -14.73 9.03 4.49
CA ALA A 29 -13.46 9.26 5.14
C ALA A 29 -12.60 8.08 4.72
N LYS A 30 -11.64 8.33 3.82
CA LYS A 30 -10.64 7.34 3.47
C LYS A 30 -10.01 7.01 4.82
N ARG A 31 -10.21 5.78 5.28
CA ARG A 31 -9.57 5.29 6.50
C ARG A 31 -8.08 5.23 6.18
N PHE A 32 -7.39 6.34 6.41
CA PHE A 32 -5.94 6.34 6.48
C PHE A 32 -5.62 5.56 7.76
N TYR A 33 -5.11 4.35 7.58
CA TYR A 33 -4.52 3.61 8.68
C TYR A 33 -3.24 4.35 9.05
N ASN A 34 -3.30 5.20 10.07
CA ASN A 34 -2.12 5.82 10.64
C ASN A 34 -1.31 4.71 11.32
N PHE A 35 -0.38 4.12 10.58
CA PHE A 35 0.45 3.03 11.08
C PHE A 35 1.10 3.44 12.41
N GLY A 36 0.96 2.60 13.43
CA GLY A 36 1.46 2.87 14.78
C GLY A 36 0.56 3.74 15.68
N SER A 37 -0.61 4.20 15.21
CA SER A 37 -1.57 4.90 16.07
C SER A 37 -2.32 3.94 17.01
N LYS A 38 -2.95 4.48 18.07
CA LYS A 38 -3.79 3.67 18.98
C LYS A 38 -4.96 3.03 18.25
N GLU A 39 -5.54 3.74 17.28
CA GLU A 39 -6.62 3.27 16.42
C GLU A 39 -6.13 2.13 15.52
N TYR A 40 -4.92 2.25 14.95
CA TYR A 40 -4.29 1.15 14.20
C TYR A 40 -4.10 -0.08 15.07
N LYS A 41 -3.55 0.08 16.28
CA LYS A 41 -3.40 -1.03 17.25
C LYS A 41 -4.75 -1.66 17.61
N SER A 42 -5.79 -0.85 17.82
CA SER A 42 -7.13 -1.34 18.18
C SER A 42 -7.80 -2.18 17.10
N ALA A 43 -7.40 -2.03 15.82
CA ALA A 43 -7.94 -2.82 14.72
C ALA A 43 -7.51 -4.30 14.76
N PHE A 44 -6.46 -4.64 15.51
CA PHE A 44 -5.93 -6.00 15.63
C PHE A 44 -6.50 -6.76 16.85
N GLY A 45 -7.37 -6.13 17.64
CA GLY A 45 -7.93 -6.73 18.86
C GLY A 45 -6.86 -7.02 19.92
N ASP A 46 -7.06 -8.11 20.66
CA ASP A 46 -6.11 -8.58 21.67
C ASP A 46 -5.02 -9.44 21.02
N ALA A 47 -3.93 -8.77 20.61
CA ALA A 47 -2.75 -9.47 20.14
C ALA A 47 -2.19 -10.39 21.25
N PRO A 48 -1.74 -11.61 20.91
CA PRO A 48 -1.17 -12.52 21.88
C PRO A 48 0.05 -11.89 22.56
N PHE A 49 0.27 -12.26 23.83
CA PHE A 49 1.42 -11.79 24.57
C PHE A 49 2.73 -12.19 23.86
N PHE A 50 3.66 -11.24 23.74
CA PHE A 50 4.93 -11.46 23.08
C PHE A 50 5.86 -12.31 23.96
N ASP A 51 5.93 -13.61 23.66
CA ASP A 51 6.86 -14.54 24.29
C ASP A 51 8.26 -14.43 23.67
N SER A 52 9.05 -13.47 24.17
CA SER A 52 10.40 -13.22 23.71
C SER A 52 11.34 -14.40 23.97
N GLN A 53 11.18 -15.08 25.11
CA GLN A 53 12.05 -16.17 25.53
C GLN A 53 11.81 -17.41 24.65
N GLY A 54 10.57 -17.86 24.50
CA GLY A 54 10.26 -19.01 23.67
C GLY A 54 10.49 -18.72 22.18
N LEU A 55 10.38 -17.47 21.73
CA LEU A 55 10.83 -17.10 20.38
C LEU A 55 12.34 -17.30 20.21
N ARG A 56 13.14 -16.79 21.14
CA ARG A 56 14.60 -16.95 21.12
C ARG A 56 15.02 -18.42 21.14
N GLU A 57 14.44 -19.21 22.02
CA GLU A 57 14.74 -20.64 22.14
C GLU A 57 14.42 -21.39 20.84
N ARG A 58 13.23 -21.13 20.24
CA ARG A 58 12.85 -21.71 18.95
C ARG A 58 13.76 -21.27 17.81
N THR A 59 14.17 -20.00 17.79
CA THR A 59 15.12 -19.51 16.78
C THR A 59 16.48 -20.19 16.91
N ILE A 60 17.01 -20.34 18.13
CA ILE A 60 18.28 -21.07 18.35
C ILE A 60 18.15 -22.52 17.90
N GLN A 61 17.04 -23.19 18.24
CA GLN A 61 16.78 -24.57 17.81
C GLN A 61 16.68 -24.68 16.29
N TYR A 62 16.00 -23.74 15.64
CA TYR A 62 15.92 -23.68 14.18
C TYR A 62 17.32 -23.55 13.55
N ILE A 63 18.14 -22.61 14.02
CA ILE A 63 19.50 -22.40 13.50
C ILE A 63 20.36 -23.65 13.68
N LYS A 64 20.27 -24.33 14.84
CA LYS A 64 21.01 -25.57 15.11
C LYS A 64 20.62 -26.71 14.18
N ASN A 65 19.34 -26.80 13.85
CA ASN A 65 18.77 -27.90 13.06
C ASN A 65 18.55 -27.52 11.59
N PHE A 66 19.08 -26.37 11.15
CA PHE A 66 18.87 -25.88 9.80
C PHE A 66 19.64 -26.74 8.79
N ASP A 67 18.92 -27.41 7.90
CA ASP A 67 19.51 -28.15 6.80
C ASP A 67 19.90 -27.21 5.66
N ALA A 68 21.17 -26.83 5.60
CA ALA A 68 21.69 -25.96 4.54
C ALA A 68 21.52 -26.56 3.12
N SER A 69 21.38 -27.89 3.00
CA SER A 69 21.16 -28.52 1.70
C SER A 69 19.78 -28.19 1.11
N ILE A 70 18.85 -27.65 1.90
CA ILE A 70 17.50 -27.30 1.44
C ILE A 70 17.53 -26.26 0.32
N TRP A 71 18.45 -25.29 0.36
CA TRP A 71 18.56 -24.24 -0.67
C TRP A 71 19.12 -24.75 -2.01
N HIS A 72 19.69 -25.96 -2.01
CA HIS A 72 20.12 -26.65 -3.23
C HIS A 72 19.04 -27.61 -3.74
N LYS A 73 18.33 -28.29 -2.84
CA LYS A 73 17.26 -29.25 -3.17
C LYS A 73 15.96 -28.56 -3.60
N ASP A 74 15.68 -27.39 -3.03
CA ASP A 74 14.53 -26.55 -3.33
C ASP A 74 15.02 -25.14 -3.72
N PRO A 75 15.42 -24.95 -4.99
CA PRO A 75 15.96 -23.67 -5.44
C PRO A 75 14.91 -22.57 -5.32
N ILE A 76 15.38 -21.34 -5.10
CA ILE A 76 14.54 -20.15 -5.07
C ILE A 76 13.85 -20.02 -6.43
N ARG A 77 12.52 -19.92 -6.41
CA ARG A 77 11.71 -19.90 -7.63
C ARG A 77 10.54 -18.93 -7.50
N THR A 78 10.05 -18.49 -8.64
CA THR A 78 8.90 -17.59 -8.70
C THR A 78 7.60 -18.36 -8.52
N ILE A 79 6.70 -17.82 -7.70
CA ILE A 79 5.35 -18.37 -7.49
C ILE A 79 4.34 -17.29 -7.87
N VAL A 80 3.46 -17.58 -8.86
CA VAL A 80 2.38 -16.67 -9.27
C VAL A 80 1.04 -17.37 -9.08
N LYS A 81 0.19 -16.82 -8.20
CA LYS A 81 -1.12 -17.41 -7.85
C LYS A 81 -1.05 -18.89 -7.41
N GLY A 82 -0.01 -19.24 -6.66
CA GLY A 82 0.20 -20.63 -6.20
C GLY A 82 0.80 -21.56 -7.24
N ASN A 83 1.03 -21.10 -8.48
CA ASN A 83 1.72 -21.88 -9.50
C ASN A 83 3.23 -21.69 -9.38
N TYR A 84 3.95 -22.79 -9.30
CA TYR A 84 5.41 -22.82 -9.25
C TYR A 84 5.97 -22.80 -10.67
N PHE A 85 6.85 -21.84 -10.95
CA PHE A 85 7.54 -21.77 -12.23
C PHE A 85 8.91 -22.43 -12.11
N ILE A 86 9.01 -23.63 -12.66
CA ILE A 86 10.20 -24.51 -12.58
C ILE A 86 11.02 -24.41 -13.87
N GLN A 87 10.43 -23.90 -14.94
CA GLN A 87 11.04 -23.80 -16.26
C GLN A 87 11.84 -22.49 -16.34
N GLY A 88 13.14 -22.59 -16.15
CA GLY A 88 14.01 -21.43 -16.12
C GLY A 88 15.48 -21.81 -16.10
N VAL A 89 16.34 -20.80 -16.21
CA VAL A 89 17.79 -20.99 -16.10
C VAL A 89 18.15 -21.07 -14.63
N GLU A 90 18.73 -22.19 -14.20
CA GLU A 90 19.31 -22.32 -12.87
C GLU A 90 20.60 -21.49 -12.78
N SER A 91 20.74 -20.78 -11.67
CA SER A 91 21.95 -20.05 -11.33
C SER A 91 22.26 -20.24 -9.85
N ASP A 92 23.55 -20.29 -9.53
CA ASP A 92 24.00 -20.41 -8.16
C ASP A 92 23.79 -19.09 -7.41
N THR A 93 23.33 -19.19 -6.16
CA THR A 93 23.29 -18.05 -5.24
C THR A 93 24.54 -18.05 -4.39
N THR A 94 25.05 -16.85 -4.09
CA THR A 94 26.21 -16.68 -3.22
C THR A 94 25.81 -15.98 -1.92
N ASN A 95 26.48 -16.35 -0.84
CA ASN A 95 26.36 -15.65 0.43
C ASN A 95 27.18 -14.34 0.39
N ALA A 96 27.07 -13.53 1.46
CA ALA A 96 27.78 -12.25 1.58
C ALA A 96 29.32 -12.37 1.56
N ILE A 97 29.87 -13.59 1.70
CA ILE A 97 31.32 -13.87 1.71
C ILE A 97 31.76 -14.46 0.35
N GLY A 98 30.83 -14.65 -0.60
CA GLY A 98 31.09 -15.16 -1.93
C GLY A 98 31.00 -16.68 -2.09
N ASN A 99 30.67 -17.43 -1.04
CA ASN A 99 30.49 -18.87 -1.15
C ASN A 99 29.11 -19.20 -1.73
N ILE A 100 29.04 -20.22 -2.58
CA ILE A 100 27.78 -20.74 -3.11
C ILE A 100 26.97 -21.33 -1.95
N ASN A 101 25.73 -20.88 -1.79
CA ASN A 101 24.86 -21.29 -0.68
C ASN A 101 23.53 -21.91 -1.13
N GLY A 102 23.25 -21.92 -2.44
CA GLY A 102 21.98 -22.41 -2.95
C GLY A 102 21.86 -22.21 -4.44
N LYS A 103 20.64 -22.39 -4.94
CA LYS A 103 20.29 -22.22 -6.34
C LYS A 103 19.05 -21.34 -6.47
N GLN A 104 18.93 -20.66 -7.60
CA GLN A 104 17.73 -19.93 -7.99
C GLN A 104 17.37 -20.23 -9.45
N ILE A 105 16.08 -20.22 -9.76
CA ILE A 105 15.55 -20.40 -11.11
C ILE A 105 15.06 -19.04 -11.60
N PHE A 106 15.71 -18.53 -12.65
CA PHE A 106 15.26 -17.30 -13.31
C PHE A 106 14.00 -17.56 -14.12
N ALA A 107 13.02 -16.66 -14.01
CA ALA A 107 11.81 -16.70 -14.81
C ALA A 107 12.12 -16.53 -16.29
N ASP A 108 11.49 -17.34 -17.13
CA ASP A 108 11.49 -17.15 -18.58
C ASP A 108 10.58 -15.99 -18.99
N LYS A 109 10.61 -15.63 -20.28
CA LYS A 109 9.82 -14.52 -20.83
C LYS A 109 8.31 -14.72 -20.61
N GLU A 110 7.82 -15.94 -20.77
CA GLU A 110 6.41 -16.27 -20.59
C GLU A 110 5.98 -16.10 -19.12
N THR A 111 6.80 -16.56 -18.17
CA THR A 111 6.57 -16.35 -16.75
C THR A 111 6.59 -14.86 -16.42
N PHE A 112 7.52 -14.09 -16.98
CA PHE A 112 7.58 -12.65 -16.78
C PHE A 112 6.31 -11.93 -17.28
N GLU A 113 5.77 -12.32 -18.43
CA GLU A 113 4.50 -11.80 -18.94
C GLU A 113 3.32 -12.17 -18.03
N LYS A 114 3.29 -13.38 -17.48
CA LYS A 114 2.28 -13.81 -16.49
C LYS A 114 2.38 -13.02 -15.18
N ILE A 115 3.58 -12.73 -14.69
CA ILE A 115 3.79 -11.86 -13.52
C ILE A 115 3.28 -10.45 -13.82
N THR A 116 3.65 -9.89 -14.97
CA THR A 116 3.26 -8.54 -15.38
C THR A 116 1.74 -8.43 -15.52
N ALA A 117 1.10 -9.42 -16.14
CA ALA A 117 -0.34 -9.52 -16.23
C ALA A 117 -0.98 -9.68 -14.85
N HIS A 118 -0.39 -10.47 -13.95
CA HIS A 118 -0.87 -10.65 -12.58
C HIS A 118 -0.83 -9.33 -11.80
N ILE A 119 0.29 -8.61 -11.83
CA ILE A 119 0.44 -7.30 -11.17
C ILE A 119 -0.59 -6.32 -11.74
N SER A 120 -0.73 -6.25 -13.07
CA SER A 120 -1.64 -5.33 -13.77
C SER A 120 -3.13 -5.63 -13.55
N SER A 121 -3.49 -6.90 -13.30
CA SER A 121 -4.88 -7.37 -13.13
C SER A 121 -5.29 -7.57 -11.67
N SER A 122 -4.33 -7.75 -10.77
CA SER A 122 -4.62 -7.92 -9.34
C SER A 122 -5.36 -6.69 -8.81
N ALA A 123 -6.26 -6.90 -7.85
CA ALA A 123 -7.09 -5.86 -7.26
C ALA A 123 -6.29 -4.71 -6.60
N LEU A 124 -4.95 -4.82 -6.55
CA LEU A 124 -4.01 -3.71 -6.47
C LEU A 124 -4.00 -2.86 -7.76
N ARG A 125 -5.17 -2.57 -8.34
CA ARG A 125 -5.40 -1.32 -9.08
C ARG A 125 -5.24 -0.15 -8.09
N TYR A 126 -4.02 0.03 -7.58
CA TYR A 126 -3.47 1.35 -7.51
C TYR A 126 -3.57 1.84 -8.96
N GLU A 127 -4.63 2.59 -9.25
CA GLU A 127 -4.58 3.53 -10.35
C GLU A 127 -3.37 4.42 -10.02
N VAL A 128 -2.19 4.03 -10.50
CA VAL A 128 -0.98 4.83 -10.43
C VAL A 128 -1.27 6.21 -11.06
N SER A 129 -2.25 6.27 -11.98
CA SER A 129 -2.79 7.52 -12.54
C SER A 129 -3.61 8.39 -11.57
N LYS A 130 -4.13 7.88 -10.45
CA LYS A 130 -4.84 8.68 -9.42
C LYS A 130 -4.01 8.95 -8.16
N CYS A 131 -2.86 8.29 -8.00
CA CYS A 131 -1.93 8.64 -6.94
C CYS A 131 -1.10 9.83 -7.39
N LYS A 132 -1.30 10.97 -6.73
CA LYS A 132 -0.49 12.18 -6.93
C LYS A 132 0.99 11.77 -6.85
N ASP A 133 1.72 11.90 -7.94
CA ASP A 133 3.15 11.61 -7.98
C ASP A 133 3.87 12.56 -7.01
N LEU A 134 4.14 12.09 -5.80
CA LEU A 134 4.81 12.87 -4.76
C LEU A 134 6.29 13.06 -5.08
N MET A 135 6.88 12.25 -5.97
CA MET A 135 8.27 12.41 -6.38
C MET A 135 8.46 13.69 -7.20
N LYS A 136 7.45 14.13 -7.95
CA LYS A 136 7.49 15.47 -8.58
C LYS A 136 7.57 16.61 -7.57
N ALA A 137 6.89 16.48 -6.42
CA ALA A 137 6.96 17.49 -5.38
C ALA A 137 8.33 17.47 -4.67
N VAL A 138 8.86 16.28 -4.38
CA VAL A 138 10.20 16.10 -3.80
C VAL A 138 11.28 16.69 -4.71
N ARG A 139 11.27 16.38 -6.00
CA ARG A 139 12.25 16.93 -6.97
C ARG A 139 12.22 18.45 -7.09
N ARG A 140 11.05 19.07 -6.89
CA ARG A 140 10.95 20.54 -6.84
C ARG A 140 11.62 21.10 -5.59
N LEU A 141 11.37 20.48 -4.43
CA LEU A 141 12.03 20.87 -3.18
C LEU A 141 13.55 20.67 -3.26
N GLU A 142 14.01 19.58 -3.88
CA GLU A 142 15.44 19.34 -4.10
C GLU A 142 16.08 20.41 -4.99
N ALA A 143 15.39 20.84 -6.06
CA ALA A 143 15.88 21.90 -6.95
C ALA A 143 15.90 23.30 -6.32
N ASP A 144 15.07 23.54 -5.31
CA ASP A 144 15.07 24.80 -4.55
C ASP A 144 16.16 24.82 -3.44
N LEU A 145 16.67 23.64 -3.05
CA LEU A 145 17.63 23.47 -1.96
C LEU A 145 19.09 23.28 -2.43
N LEU A 146 19.31 22.89 -3.69
CA LEU A 146 20.61 22.67 -4.32
C LEU A 146 20.91 23.74 -5.37
#